data_AF-A0A9Q9EGM4-F1
#
_entry.id   AF-A0A9Q9EGM4-F1
#
_cell.length_a   1.000
_cell.length_b   1.000
_cell.length_c   1.000
_cell.angle_alpha   90.00
_cell.angle_beta   90.00
_cell.angle_gamma   90.00
#
_symmetry.space_group_name_H-M   'P 1'
#
loop_
_entity.id
_entity.type
_entity.pdbx_description
1 polymer ?
#
loop_
_entity_poly.entity_id
_entity_poly.type
_entity_poly.pdbx_seq_one_letter_code
_entity_poly.pdbx_strand_id
1 'polypeptide(L)'
;MSSLGHLTRHTDPGERRIDRSRAYSAADLADLCVRFLQIPYNQWDEERKQALQNLKEWYSNWDQLCYENEQIVPSLEDMSKVIDYISTAFYDGLLSNVTHQWKTIANRAIYAYTNIPDEDDADWPRIFQHPGYRPGHMLQSYHHQDPIIGTLIHESIHGFLGSYACESATCGCITTSSRSLGATGHGPAFLQIATHIEAIFAAELEATWRPAPDLYVQDSMQKECAKSGLVLNDDEIEGCAQADRAWIRQYRASKRRDSKVE
;
A
#
# COMPACT_ATOMS: atom_id res chain seq x y z
N MET A 1 -21.36 -7.15 14.55
CA MET A 1 -20.43 -6.40 13.69
C MET A 1 -19.58 -5.53 14.60
N SER A 2 -18.32 -5.92 14.81
CA SER A 2 -17.39 -5.12 15.61
C SER A 2 -16.90 -3.97 14.73
N SER A 3 -17.59 -2.83 14.81
CA SER A 3 -17.00 -1.52 14.48
C SER A 3 -15.59 -1.44 15.10
N LEU A 4 -14.64 -0.73 14.48
CA LEU A 4 -13.30 -0.40 15.00
C LEU A 4 -13.39 0.34 16.36
N GLY A 5 -13.86 -0.40 17.35
CA GLY A 5 -14.29 0.00 18.67
C GLY A 5 -13.08 0.13 19.56
N HIS A 6 -12.94 1.34 20.08
CA HIS A 6 -11.98 1.76 21.10
C HIS A 6 -10.52 1.86 20.67
N LEU A 7 -10.29 2.75 19.72
CA LEU A 7 -9.27 3.77 19.91
C LEU A 7 -9.97 5.07 20.32
N THR A 8 -9.95 5.38 21.61
CA THR A 8 -10.37 6.69 22.10
C THR A 8 -9.41 7.74 21.58
N ARG A 9 -9.86 8.52 20.60
CA ARG A 9 -9.54 9.95 20.55
C ARG A 9 -10.84 10.64 20.90
N HIS A 10 -10.85 11.51 21.91
CA HIS A 10 -11.96 12.41 22.26
C HIS A 10 -13.31 12.09 21.56
N THR A 11 -13.96 11.02 22.01
CA THR A 11 -15.43 10.76 21.98
C THR A 11 -16.28 10.85 20.69
N ASP A 12 -15.79 10.81 19.44
CA ASP A 12 -16.71 10.59 18.30
C ASP A 12 -16.15 9.75 17.12
N PRO A 13 -16.70 8.56 16.84
CA PRO A 13 -16.36 7.76 15.66
C PRO A 13 -16.84 8.35 14.32
N GLY A 14 -17.84 9.24 14.32
CA GLY A 14 -18.41 9.86 13.11
C GLY A 14 -17.50 10.91 12.47
N GLU A 15 -16.59 11.52 13.23
CA GLU A 15 -15.64 12.52 12.75
C GLU A 15 -14.42 11.92 12.04
N ARG A 16 -14.19 10.60 12.15
CA ARG A 16 -12.99 9.89 11.63
C ARG A 16 -12.81 9.91 10.11
N ARG A 17 -13.89 10.14 9.33
CA ARG A 17 -13.82 10.20 7.86
C ARG A 17 -13.40 11.57 7.32
N ILE A 18 -13.39 12.59 8.18
CA ILE A 18 -13.08 13.99 7.82
C ILE A 18 -11.83 14.48 8.55
N ASP A 19 -11.51 13.91 9.72
CA ASP A 19 -10.36 14.29 10.53
C ASP A 19 -9.05 13.66 10.03
N ARG A 20 -8.21 14.48 9.39
CA ARG A 20 -6.84 14.15 8.95
C ARG A 20 -5.79 14.37 10.04
N SER A 21 -6.16 14.74 11.27
CA SER A 21 -5.16 15.05 12.30
C SER A 21 -4.36 13.79 12.61
N ARG A 22 -3.08 13.79 12.21
CA ARG A 22 -2.24 12.60 12.16
C ARG A 22 -2.02 12.05 13.57
N ALA A 23 -2.79 11.03 13.91
CA ALA A 23 -3.11 10.70 15.28
C ALA A 23 -2.30 9.57 15.89
N TYR A 24 -1.80 8.72 15.02
CA TYR A 24 -1.39 7.37 15.38
C TYR A 24 0.09 7.23 15.08
N SER A 25 0.82 6.40 15.82
CA SER A 25 2.14 6.01 15.32
C SER A 25 1.96 5.18 14.04
N ALA A 26 2.92 5.22 13.13
CA ALA A 26 2.85 4.40 11.92
C ALA A 26 2.79 2.89 12.24
N ALA A 27 3.39 2.46 13.36
CA ALA A 27 3.30 1.08 13.83
C ALA A 27 1.87 0.71 14.28
N ASP A 28 1.19 1.60 15.02
CA ASP A 28 -0.20 1.36 15.44
C ASP A 28 -1.15 1.30 14.24
N LEU A 29 -0.94 2.15 13.23
CA LEU A 29 -1.71 2.11 11.97
C LEU A 29 -1.50 0.81 11.21
N ALA A 30 -0.26 0.35 11.11
CA ALA A 30 0.05 -0.93 10.49
C ALA A 30 -0.64 -2.07 11.24
N ASP A 31 -0.55 -2.11 12.57
CA ASP A 31 -1.23 -3.13 13.37
C ASP A 31 -2.76 -3.12 13.16
N LEU A 32 -3.39 -1.95 13.14
CA LEU A 32 -4.82 -1.81 12.88
C LEU A 32 -5.20 -2.32 11.49
N CYS A 33 -4.46 -1.91 10.47
CA CYS A 33 -4.69 -2.33 9.09
C CYS A 33 -4.47 -3.84 8.95
N VAL A 34 -3.39 -4.38 9.50
CA VAL A 34 -3.10 -5.83 9.51
C VAL A 34 -4.22 -6.61 10.20
N ARG A 35 -4.71 -6.18 11.37
CA ARG A 35 -5.84 -6.85 12.02
C ARG A 35 -7.10 -6.84 11.15
N PHE A 36 -7.36 -5.74 10.44
CA PHE A 36 -8.45 -5.67 9.46
C PHE A 36 -8.23 -6.63 8.27
N LEU A 37 -7.02 -6.69 7.72
CA LEU A 37 -6.65 -7.58 6.59
C LEU A 37 -6.70 -9.07 6.98
N GLN A 38 -6.40 -9.41 8.23
CA GLN A 38 -6.38 -10.79 8.73
C GLN A 38 -7.75 -11.37 9.05
N ILE A 39 -8.83 -10.58 9.03
CA ILE A 39 -10.18 -11.11 9.16
C ILE A 39 -10.40 -12.12 8.02
N PRO A 40 -10.78 -13.38 8.30
CA PRO A 40 -11.01 -14.37 7.25
C PRO A 40 -12.06 -13.89 6.24
N TYR A 41 -11.85 -14.16 4.94
CA TYR A 41 -12.73 -13.68 3.86
C TYR A 41 -14.22 -14.02 4.06
N ASN A 42 -14.52 -15.21 4.59
CA ASN A 42 -15.90 -15.62 4.90
C ASN A 42 -16.57 -14.81 6.04
N GLN A 43 -15.79 -14.02 6.79
CA GLN A 43 -16.25 -13.13 7.85
C GLN A 43 -16.26 -11.65 7.42
N TRP A 44 -15.85 -11.34 6.19
CA TRP A 44 -15.99 -9.98 5.65
C TRP A 44 -17.46 -9.62 5.50
N ASP A 45 -17.78 -8.33 5.66
CA ASP A 45 -19.08 -7.80 5.25
C ASP A 45 -19.22 -7.79 3.72
N GLU A 46 -20.45 -7.59 3.25
CA GLU A 46 -20.78 -7.64 1.83
C GLU A 46 -20.17 -6.47 1.04
N GLU A 47 -20.00 -5.31 1.67
CA GLU A 47 -19.42 -4.14 1.04
C GLU A 47 -17.94 -4.39 0.69
N ARG A 48 -17.17 -4.91 1.64
CA ARG A 48 -15.76 -5.26 1.47
C ARG A 48 -15.56 -6.39 0.46
N LYS A 49 -16.40 -7.43 0.50
CA LYS A 49 -16.38 -8.52 -0.49
C LYS A 49 -16.67 -7.99 -1.89
N GLN A 50 -17.69 -7.13 -2.03
CA GLN A 50 -18.05 -6.55 -3.32
C GLN A 50 -16.93 -5.64 -3.84
N ALA A 51 -16.28 -4.85 -2.98
CA ALA A 51 -15.15 -4.03 -3.37
C ALA A 51 -13.98 -4.86 -3.90
N LEU A 52 -13.61 -5.96 -3.22
CA LEU A 52 -12.57 -6.86 -3.71
C LEU A 52 -12.98 -7.53 -5.04
N GLN A 53 -14.24 -7.95 -5.16
CA GLN A 53 -14.75 -8.54 -6.40
C GLN A 53 -14.72 -7.53 -7.57
N ASN A 54 -15.12 -6.29 -7.35
CA ASN A 54 -15.04 -5.23 -8.36
C ASN A 54 -13.58 -4.92 -8.74
N LEU A 55 -12.67 -4.89 -7.76
CA LEU A 55 -11.24 -4.72 -8.03
C LEU A 55 -10.68 -5.87 -8.87
N LYS A 56 -11.07 -7.11 -8.56
CA LYS A 56 -10.73 -8.30 -9.33
C LYS A 56 -11.26 -8.17 -10.76
N GLU A 57 -12.55 -7.91 -10.95
CA GLU A 57 -13.16 -7.73 -12.27
C GLU A 57 -12.51 -6.62 -13.08
N TRP A 58 -12.17 -5.50 -12.43
CA TRP A 58 -11.46 -4.41 -13.08
C TRP A 58 -10.08 -4.86 -13.58
N TYR A 59 -9.27 -5.44 -12.68
CA TYR A 59 -7.92 -5.92 -12.98
C TYR A 59 -7.92 -6.95 -14.10
N SER A 60 -8.93 -7.81 -14.07
CA SER A 60 -9.19 -8.88 -15.01
C SER A 60 -9.50 -8.42 -16.44
N ASN A 61 -10.35 -7.40 -16.55
CA ASN A 61 -10.88 -6.93 -17.82
C ASN A 61 -9.99 -5.85 -18.46
N TRP A 62 -9.10 -5.24 -17.69
CA TRP A 62 -8.31 -4.09 -18.15
C TRP A 62 -7.44 -4.42 -19.37
N ASP A 63 -6.75 -5.56 -19.39
CA ASP A 63 -5.93 -5.99 -20.54
C ASP A 63 -6.76 -6.11 -21.83
N GLN A 64 -7.98 -6.64 -21.72
CA GLN A 64 -8.91 -6.74 -22.86
C GLN A 64 -9.38 -5.36 -23.30
N LEU A 65 -9.74 -4.49 -22.36
CA LEU A 65 -10.13 -3.10 -22.66
C LEU A 65 -9.00 -2.31 -23.31
N CYS A 66 -7.75 -2.51 -22.88
CA CYS A 66 -6.56 -1.94 -23.51
C CYS A 66 -6.44 -2.35 -24.97
N TYR A 67 -6.66 -3.64 -25.26
CA TYR A 67 -6.55 -4.19 -26.60
C TYR A 67 -7.68 -3.71 -27.51
N GLU A 68 -8.93 -3.74 -27.03
CA GLU A 68 -10.11 -3.42 -27.83
C GLU A 68 -10.26 -1.92 -28.12
N ASN A 69 -9.89 -1.06 -27.17
CA ASN A 69 -10.12 0.39 -27.27
C ASN A 69 -8.86 1.19 -27.63
N GLU A 70 -7.73 0.52 -27.91
CA GLU A 70 -6.40 1.14 -28.06
C GLU A 70 -6.03 2.05 -26.88
N GLN A 71 -6.60 1.79 -25.70
CA GLN A 71 -6.46 2.62 -24.51
C GLN A 71 -5.25 2.17 -23.71
N ILE A 72 -4.23 3.02 -23.60
CA ILE A 72 -2.96 2.66 -22.92
C ILE A 72 -3.09 2.82 -21.39
N VAL A 73 -3.96 3.73 -20.93
CA VAL A 73 -4.17 4.00 -19.49
C VAL A 73 -5.65 4.22 -19.17
N PRO A 74 -6.12 3.82 -17.97
CA PRO A 74 -7.49 4.06 -17.53
C PRO A 74 -7.88 5.54 -17.47
N SER A 75 -9.17 5.82 -17.58
CA SER A 75 -9.67 7.18 -17.37
C SER A 75 -9.48 7.61 -15.90
N LEU A 76 -9.51 8.91 -15.61
CA LEU A 76 -9.43 9.38 -14.23
C LEU A 76 -10.64 8.93 -13.39
N GLU A 77 -11.82 8.81 -14.02
CA GLU A 77 -13.02 8.29 -13.37
C GLU A 77 -12.85 6.81 -12.97
N ASP A 78 -12.28 6.00 -13.87
CA ASP A 78 -12.00 4.59 -13.57
C ASP A 78 -10.98 4.47 -12.43
N MET A 79 -9.91 5.27 -12.46
CA MET A 79 -8.92 5.27 -11.38
C MET A 79 -9.52 5.68 -10.03
N SER A 80 -10.47 6.61 -10.02
CA SER A 80 -11.21 6.97 -8.81
C SER A 80 -12.00 5.77 -8.25
N LYS A 81 -12.73 5.05 -9.11
CA LYS A 81 -13.47 3.84 -8.70
C LYS A 81 -12.54 2.75 -8.16
N VAL A 82 -11.39 2.56 -8.79
CA VAL A 82 -10.38 1.59 -8.36
C VAL A 82 -9.82 1.97 -6.99
N ILE A 83 -9.52 3.25 -6.76
CA ILE A 83 -9.11 3.74 -5.42
C ILE A 83 -10.20 3.46 -4.39
N ASP A 84 -11.47 3.70 -4.71
CA ASP A 84 -12.58 3.39 -3.80
C ASP A 84 -12.64 1.89 -3.48
N TYR A 85 -12.45 1.02 -4.47
CA TYR A 85 -12.40 -0.43 -4.24
C TYR A 85 -11.23 -0.83 -3.34
N ILE A 86 -10.03 -0.27 -3.58
CA ILE A 86 -8.83 -0.48 -2.75
C ILE A 86 -9.08 0.01 -1.33
N SER A 87 -9.62 1.23 -1.19
CA SER A 87 -9.97 1.88 0.07
C SER A 87 -10.90 1.01 0.91
N THR A 88 -11.99 0.55 0.33
CA THR A 88 -12.97 -0.30 1.02
C THR A 88 -12.42 -1.69 1.32
N ALA A 89 -11.72 -2.33 0.37
CA ALA A 89 -11.23 -3.70 0.55
C ALA A 89 -10.10 -3.82 1.59
N PHE A 90 -9.22 -2.82 1.67
CA PHE A 90 -7.97 -2.91 2.44
C PHE A 90 -7.83 -1.89 3.57
N TYR A 91 -8.59 -0.80 3.55
CA TYR A 91 -8.43 0.34 4.48
C TYR A 91 -9.73 0.81 5.13
N ASP A 92 -10.79 -0.01 5.14
CA ASP A 92 -12.10 0.33 5.73
C ASP A 92 -12.70 1.66 5.20
N GLY A 93 -12.43 1.98 3.94
CA GLY A 93 -12.93 3.19 3.28
C GLY A 93 -12.14 4.47 3.60
N LEU A 94 -11.05 4.40 4.37
CA LEU A 94 -10.29 5.58 4.82
C LEU A 94 -9.56 6.35 3.71
N LEU A 95 -9.46 5.80 2.50
CA LEU A 95 -8.82 6.46 1.35
C LEU A 95 -9.81 6.99 0.31
N SER A 96 -11.12 7.11 0.62
CA SER A 96 -12.14 7.53 -0.35
C SER A 96 -11.95 8.94 -0.92
N ASN A 97 -11.16 9.78 -0.25
CA ASN A 97 -10.86 11.14 -0.70
C ASN A 97 -9.49 11.24 -1.41
N VAL A 98 -8.73 10.14 -1.48
CA VAL A 98 -7.45 10.11 -2.22
C VAL A 98 -7.75 10.23 -3.70
N THR A 99 -7.04 11.15 -4.36
CA THR A 99 -7.24 11.40 -5.80
C THR A 99 -6.11 10.83 -6.63
N HIS A 100 -6.39 10.54 -7.90
CA HIS A 100 -5.39 10.06 -8.86
C HIS A 100 -5.16 11.06 -9.98
N GLN A 101 -3.91 11.20 -10.44
CA GLN A 101 -3.55 11.95 -11.64
C GLN A 101 -2.47 11.24 -12.48
N TRP A 102 -2.74 11.11 -13.78
CA TRP A 102 -1.69 10.76 -14.74
C TRP A 102 -0.73 11.94 -14.93
N LYS A 103 0.56 11.71 -14.70
CA LYS A 103 1.57 12.75 -14.81
C LYS A 103 2.88 12.19 -15.36
N THR A 104 3.45 12.85 -16.37
CA THR A 104 4.82 12.53 -16.81
C THR A 104 5.81 12.91 -15.72
N ILE A 105 6.45 11.92 -15.12
CA ILE A 105 7.46 12.07 -14.07
C ILE A 105 8.84 12.17 -14.72
N ALA A 106 9.58 13.24 -14.41
CA ALA A 106 10.87 13.52 -15.05
C ALA A 106 11.96 12.49 -14.71
N ASN A 107 11.91 11.91 -13.50
CA ASN A 107 12.83 10.86 -13.08
C ASN A 107 12.35 9.50 -13.58
N ARG A 108 13.05 8.93 -14.57
CA ARG A 108 12.70 7.62 -15.17
C ARG A 108 12.81 6.43 -14.20
N ALA A 109 13.38 6.62 -13.02
CA ALA A 109 13.43 5.61 -11.95
C ALA A 109 12.22 5.65 -11.00
N ILE A 110 11.33 6.64 -11.15
CA ILE A 110 10.13 6.81 -10.32
C ILE A 110 8.90 6.71 -11.23
N TYR A 111 8.04 5.74 -10.96
CA TYR A 111 6.86 5.45 -11.78
C TYR A 111 5.57 5.98 -11.20
N ALA A 112 5.54 6.17 -9.87
CA ALA A 112 4.53 6.94 -9.19
C ALA A 112 5.10 7.58 -7.94
N TYR A 113 4.34 8.50 -7.36
CA TYR A 113 4.56 9.00 -6.01
C TYR A 113 3.24 9.53 -5.44
N THR A 114 3.12 9.49 -4.12
CA THR A 114 1.99 10.08 -3.40
C THR A 114 2.39 11.44 -2.83
N ASN A 115 1.66 12.48 -3.20
CA ASN A 115 1.74 13.77 -2.54
C ASN A 115 0.82 13.79 -1.33
N ILE A 116 1.40 13.97 -0.14
CA ILE A 116 0.67 14.06 1.11
C ILE A 116 0.66 15.54 1.51
N PRO A 117 -0.49 16.23 1.43
CA PRO A 117 -0.58 17.62 1.85
C PRO A 117 -0.39 17.75 3.36
N ASP A 118 -0.04 18.96 3.82
CA ASP A 118 0.13 19.23 5.23
C ASP A 118 -1.20 19.04 5.99
N GLU A 119 -1.13 18.91 7.32
CA GLU A 119 -2.32 18.68 8.15
C GLU A 119 -3.32 19.84 8.07
N ASP A 120 -2.82 21.06 7.90
CA ASP A 120 -3.62 22.29 7.83
C ASP A 120 -4.17 22.56 6.42
N ASP A 121 -3.75 21.78 5.42
CA ASP A 121 -4.23 21.91 4.04
C ASP A 121 -5.59 21.21 3.87
N ALA A 122 -6.52 21.91 3.23
CA ALA A 122 -7.83 21.35 2.86
C ALA A 122 -7.75 20.28 1.75
N ASP A 123 -6.58 20.13 1.13
CA ASP A 123 -6.34 19.15 0.07
C ASP A 123 -6.21 17.73 0.65
N TRP A 124 -6.60 16.73 -0.13
CA TRP A 124 -6.40 15.32 0.20
C TRP A 124 -5.17 14.74 -0.51
N PRO A 125 -4.61 13.61 -0.03
CA PRO A 125 -3.51 12.95 -0.71
C PRO A 125 -3.82 12.69 -2.18
N ARG A 126 -2.78 12.80 -3.00
CA ARG A 126 -2.89 12.60 -4.43
C ARG A 126 -1.81 11.67 -4.94
N ILE A 127 -2.22 10.60 -5.59
CA ILE A 127 -1.34 9.65 -6.26
C ILE A 127 -1.08 10.16 -7.68
N PHE A 128 0.19 10.33 -8.01
CA PHE A 128 0.64 10.67 -9.35
C PHE A 128 1.31 9.46 -9.98
N GLN A 129 0.83 9.00 -11.13
CA GLN A 129 1.40 7.85 -11.83
C GLN A 129 1.81 8.20 -13.26
N HIS A 130 2.94 7.64 -13.70
CA HIS A 130 3.46 7.86 -15.03
C HIS A 130 2.65 7.04 -16.07
N PRO A 131 2.00 7.67 -17.06
CA PRO A 131 1.11 6.96 -18.00
C PRO A 131 1.86 6.04 -18.97
N GLY A 132 3.13 6.35 -19.24
CA GLY A 132 4.00 5.54 -20.10
C GLY A 132 4.89 4.54 -19.35
N TYR A 133 4.62 4.22 -18.07
CA TYR A 133 5.44 3.22 -17.39
C TYR A 133 5.22 1.85 -18.02
N ARG A 134 6.24 1.40 -18.74
CA ARG A 134 6.38 0.03 -19.24
C ARG A 134 7.70 -0.48 -18.64
N PRO A 135 7.69 -1.44 -17.70
CA PRO A 135 8.89 -2.11 -17.25
C PRO A 135 9.76 -2.48 -18.47
N GLY A 136 11.02 -2.04 -18.45
CA GLY A 136 11.89 -1.85 -19.63
C GLY A 136 12.30 -3.09 -20.44
N HIS A 137 11.52 -4.16 -20.42
CA HIS A 137 11.71 -5.34 -21.25
C HIS A 137 10.37 -5.76 -21.84
N MET A 138 10.17 -5.47 -23.13
CA MET A 138 9.15 -6.09 -23.98
C MET A 138 9.43 -7.60 -24.14
N LEU A 139 9.23 -8.35 -23.06
CA LEU A 139 9.11 -9.80 -23.05
C LEU A 139 7.62 -10.13 -23.27
N GLN A 140 7.36 -11.24 -23.95
CA GLN A 140 6.06 -11.65 -24.52
C GLN A 140 4.94 -11.95 -23.50
N SER A 141 5.09 -11.53 -22.24
CA SER A 141 4.17 -11.78 -21.12
C SER A 141 3.79 -10.51 -20.34
N TYR A 142 3.93 -9.33 -20.95
CA TYR A 142 3.58 -8.07 -20.31
C TYR A 142 2.05 -7.91 -20.19
N HIS A 143 1.59 -7.82 -18.94
CA HIS A 143 0.22 -7.51 -18.55
C HIS A 143 0.17 -6.02 -18.15
N HIS A 144 -0.63 -5.21 -18.86
CA HIS A 144 -0.60 -3.74 -18.67
C HIS A 144 -1.14 -3.33 -17.29
N GLN A 145 -2.01 -4.14 -16.72
CA GLN A 145 -2.67 -3.98 -15.42
C GLN A 145 -1.72 -4.14 -14.24
N ASP A 146 -0.73 -5.03 -14.31
CA ASP A 146 0.16 -5.35 -13.19
C ASP A 146 0.91 -4.12 -12.67
N PRO A 147 1.64 -3.36 -13.51
CA PRO A 147 2.31 -2.16 -13.05
C PRO A 147 1.33 -1.04 -12.71
N ILE A 148 0.08 -1.06 -13.20
CA ILE A 148 -0.89 -0.02 -12.86
C ILE A 148 -1.45 -0.26 -11.47
N ILE A 149 -1.99 -1.45 -11.21
CA ILE A 149 -2.64 -1.78 -9.95
C ILE A 149 -1.63 -2.01 -8.84
N GLY A 150 -0.52 -2.72 -9.11
CA GLY A 150 0.54 -2.90 -8.12
C GLY A 150 1.08 -1.56 -7.63
N THR A 151 1.36 -0.64 -8.56
CA THR A 151 1.80 0.72 -8.22
C THR A 151 0.71 1.52 -7.50
N LEU A 152 -0.55 1.46 -7.94
CA LEU A 152 -1.62 2.20 -7.28
C LEU A 152 -1.84 1.74 -5.83
N ILE A 153 -1.80 0.43 -5.58
CA ILE A 153 -1.94 -0.14 -4.24
C ILE A 153 -0.73 0.23 -3.39
N HIS A 154 0.48 0.13 -3.93
CA HIS A 154 1.71 0.55 -3.27
C HIS A 154 1.64 2.01 -2.81
N GLU A 155 1.23 2.91 -3.70
CA GLU A 155 1.05 4.33 -3.39
C GLU A 155 -0.13 4.58 -2.43
N SER A 156 -1.15 3.72 -2.44
CA SER A 156 -2.24 3.78 -1.46
C SER A 156 -1.77 3.49 -0.03
N ILE A 157 -0.76 2.61 0.16
CA ILE A 157 -0.14 2.39 1.48
C ILE A 157 0.56 3.68 1.94
N HIS A 158 1.31 4.35 1.05
CA HIS A 158 1.92 5.64 1.34
C HIS A 158 0.87 6.70 1.68
N GLY A 159 -0.23 6.75 0.92
CA GLY A 159 -1.37 7.63 1.17
C GLY A 159 -2.01 7.37 2.53
N PHE A 160 -2.21 6.11 2.91
CA PHE A 160 -2.75 5.72 4.22
C PHE A 160 -1.83 6.13 5.37
N LEU A 161 -0.57 5.71 5.33
CA LEU A 161 0.39 6.04 6.39
C LEU A 161 0.61 7.55 6.48
N GLY A 162 0.78 8.23 5.35
CA GLY A 162 0.99 9.68 5.30
C GLY A 162 -0.20 10.51 5.77
N SER A 163 -1.43 10.01 5.58
CA SER A 163 -2.64 10.73 6.02
C SER A 163 -2.88 10.65 7.52
N TYR A 164 -2.45 9.55 8.16
CA TYR A 164 -2.90 9.23 9.50
C TYR A 164 -1.77 9.10 10.54
N ALA A 165 -0.50 8.95 10.13
CA ALA A 165 0.61 8.73 11.06
C ALA A 165 1.17 10.05 11.63
N CYS A 166 1.18 10.23 12.97
CA CYS A 166 1.75 11.40 13.65
C CYS A 166 3.23 11.51 13.29
N GLU A 167 3.59 12.59 12.61
CA GLU A 167 4.98 12.99 12.36
C GLU A 167 5.39 14.18 13.23
N SER A 168 4.58 14.54 14.23
CA SER A 168 4.87 15.69 15.07
C SER A 168 5.97 15.40 16.11
N ALA A 169 6.91 16.33 16.22
CA ALA A 169 7.92 16.34 17.27
C ALA A 169 7.29 16.47 18.66
N THR A 170 6.16 17.18 18.77
CA THR A 170 5.52 17.52 20.04
C THR A 170 4.79 16.34 20.66
N CYS A 171 4.25 15.42 19.86
CA CYS A 171 3.65 14.15 20.29
C CYS A 171 4.71 13.06 20.57
N GLY A 172 6.01 13.35 20.37
CA GLY A 172 7.10 12.36 20.49
C GLY A 172 7.09 11.29 19.39
N CYS A 173 6.17 11.36 18.42
CA CYS A 173 6.03 10.34 17.40
C CYS A 173 7.08 10.45 16.29
N ILE A 174 7.84 11.54 16.15
CA ILE A 174 8.97 11.61 15.20
C ILE A 174 9.95 10.45 15.38
N THR A 175 10.26 10.04 16.61
CA THR A 175 11.29 9.03 16.87
C THR A 175 10.78 7.60 16.63
N THR A 176 9.52 7.30 16.93
CA THR A 176 8.88 6.00 16.67
C THR A 176 8.36 5.88 15.23
N SER A 177 7.81 6.95 14.66
CA SER A 177 7.35 7.02 13.27
C SER A 177 8.51 7.00 12.28
N SER A 178 9.67 7.61 12.57
CA SER A 178 10.81 7.61 11.62
C SER A 178 11.35 6.22 11.31
N ARG A 179 11.48 5.33 12.32
CA ARG A 179 11.82 3.92 12.05
C ARG A 179 10.70 3.22 11.30
N SER A 180 9.46 3.37 11.77
CA SER A 180 8.29 2.64 11.25
C SER A 180 7.95 2.98 9.80
N LEU A 181 8.13 4.25 9.42
CA LEU A 181 7.99 4.75 8.05
C LEU A 181 9.25 4.51 7.20
N GLY A 182 10.43 4.50 7.81
CA GLY A 182 11.69 4.38 7.09
C GLY A 182 12.10 5.69 6.38
N ALA A 183 13.32 5.71 5.85
CA ALA A 183 13.86 6.87 5.15
C ALA A 183 13.31 7.05 3.73
N THR A 184 12.69 6.01 3.17
CA THR A 184 12.08 6.02 1.82
C THR A 184 10.57 5.84 1.85
N GLY A 185 9.95 5.78 3.05
CA GLY A 185 8.53 5.42 3.20
C GLY A 185 8.28 3.91 3.25
N HIS A 186 9.31 3.07 3.12
CA HIS A 186 9.19 1.60 3.08
C HIS A 186 9.70 0.91 4.36
N GLY A 187 9.49 1.53 5.52
CA GLY A 187 9.81 0.95 6.82
C GLY A 187 8.91 -0.25 7.20
N PRO A 188 9.06 -0.75 8.44
CA PRO A 188 8.27 -1.88 8.95
C PRO A 188 6.76 -1.74 8.73
N ALA A 189 6.18 -0.56 8.95
CA ALA A 189 4.74 -0.33 8.82
C ALA A 189 4.26 -0.59 7.38
N PHE A 190 4.98 -0.06 6.39
CA PHE A 190 4.70 -0.29 4.97
C PHE A 190 4.82 -1.77 4.64
N LEU A 191 5.93 -2.41 4.99
CA LEU A 191 6.22 -3.79 4.61
C LEU A 191 5.21 -4.77 5.22
N GLN A 192 4.76 -4.53 6.45
CA GLN A 192 3.72 -5.32 7.08
C GLN A 192 2.41 -5.24 6.29
N ILE A 193 1.90 -4.02 6.02
CA ILE A 193 0.67 -3.84 5.24
C ILE A 193 0.80 -4.49 3.85
N ALA A 194 1.89 -4.19 3.13
CA ALA A 194 2.11 -4.66 1.76
C ALA A 194 2.09 -6.19 1.66
N THR A 195 2.81 -6.90 2.55
CA THR A 195 2.84 -8.37 2.54
C THR A 195 1.46 -9.01 2.78
N HIS A 196 0.62 -8.41 3.65
CA HIS A 196 -0.74 -8.92 3.86
C HIS A 196 -1.66 -8.67 2.66
N ILE A 197 -1.51 -7.54 1.97
CA ILE A 197 -2.26 -7.29 0.73
C ILE A 197 -1.84 -8.28 -0.37
N GLU A 198 -0.53 -8.50 -0.56
CA GLU A 198 -0.01 -9.51 -1.50
C GLU A 198 -0.54 -10.92 -1.17
N ALA A 199 -0.58 -11.28 0.12
CA ALA A 199 -1.12 -12.57 0.55
C ALA A 199 -2.63 -12.73 0.26
N ILE A 200 -3.42 -11.66 0.38
CA ILE A 200 -4.85 -11.69 -0.01
C ILE A 200 -4.97 -11.91 -1.52
N PHE A 201 -4.19 -11.20 -2.33
CA PHE A 201 -4.20 -11.43 -3.78
C PHE A 201 -3.77 -12.84 -4.15
N ALA A 202 -2.70 -13.37 -3.55
CA ALA A 202 -2.25 -14.74 -3.79
C ALA A 202 -3.37 -15.75 -3.47
N ALA A 203 -4.01 -15.64 -2.30
CA ALA A 203 -5.09 -16.55 -1.91
C ALA A 203 -6.33 -16.46 -2.81
N GLU A 204 -6.68 -15.25 -3.26
CA GLU A 204 -7.93 -14.98 -4.00
C GLU A 204 -7.78 -15.05 -5.53
N LEU A 205 -6.56 -14.94 -6.07
CA LEU A 205 -6.26 -14.96 -7.51
C LEU A 205 -5.65 -16.29 -7.99
N GLU A 206 -4.93 -17.06 -7.16
CA GLU A 206 -4.27 -18.30 -7.59
C GLU A 206 -5.22 -19.36 -8.14
N ALA A 207 -6.51 -19.33 -7.78
CA ALA A 207 -7.48 -20.30 -8.28
C ALA A 207 -7.88 -20.09 -9.75
N THR A 208 -7.69 -18.88 -10.33
CA THR A 208 -8.22 -18.56 -11.67
C THR A 208 -7.39 -17.56 -12.50
N TRP A 209 -6.33 -16.93 -11.98
CA TRP A 209 -5.73 -15.73 -12.61
C TRP A 209 -4.20 -15.74 -12.72
N ARG A 210 -3.70 -15.08 -13.79
CA ARG A 210 -2.29 -14.71 -14.01
C ARG A 210 -1.84 -13.63 -13.00
N PRO A 211 -0.52 -13.48 -12.77
CA PRO A 211 0.06 -13.38 -11.44
C PRO A 211 -0.50 -12.23 -10.60
N ALA A 212 -0.56 -12.42 -9.29
CA ALA A 212 -0.92 -11.36 -8.35
C ALA A 212 -0.10 -10.08 -8.60
N PRO A 213 -0.68 -8.89 -8.43
CA PRO A 213 0.05 -7.63 -8.59
C PRO A 213 1.22 -7.58 -7.61
N ASP A 214 2.42 -7.37 -8.14
CA ASP A 214 3.66 -7.17 -7.37
C ASP A 214 3.62 -5.78 -6.73
N LEU A 215 3.62 -5.71 -5.39
CA LEU A 215 3.70 -4.44 -4.65
C LEU A 215 5.16 -4.00 -4.44
N TYR A 216 6.11 -4.71 -5.05
CA TYR A 216 7.54 -4.48 -5.02
C TYR A 216 8.14 -4.63 -3.62
N VAL A 217 7.56 -5.47 -2.75
CA VAL A 217 8.00 -5.61 -1.34
C VAL A 217 9.49 -5.89 -1.21
N GLN A 218 10.02 -6.79 -2.06
CA GLN A 218 11.45 -7.10 -2.06
C GLN A 218 12.31 -5.90 -2.46
N ASP A 219 11.94 -5.19 -3.52
CA ASP A 219 12.67 -4.01 -4.00
C ASP A 219 12.57 -2.83 -3.02
N SER A 220 11.38 -2.60 -2.45
CA SER A 220 11.14 -1.62 -1.38
C SER A 220 12.03 -1.87 -0.17
N MET A 221 12.11 -3.11 0.32
CA MET A 221 12.98 -3.44 1.46
C MET A 221 14.47 -3.27 1.11
N GLN A 222 14.88 -3.61 -0.12
CA GLN A 222 16.26 -3.41 -0.57
C GLN A 222 16.64 -1.93 -0.62
N LYS A 223 15.78 -1.11 -1.22
CA LYS A 223 15.96 0.35 -1.33
C LYS A 223 15.99 1.02 0.04
N GLU A 224 15.09 0.63 0.94
CA GLU A 224 15.08 1.14 2.32
C GLU A 224 16.37 0.77 3.05
N CYS A 225 16.77 -0.50 3.02
CA CYS A 225 18.01 -0.96 3.64
C CYS A 225 19.24 -0.25 3.07
N ALA A 226 19.29 -0.01 1.76
CA ALA A 226 20.38 0.73 1.13
C ALA A 226 20.41 2.21 1.55
N LYS A 227 19.25 2.80 1.84
CA LYS A 227 19.13 4.21 2.22
C LYS A 227 19.40 4.47 3.70
N SER A 228 18.89 3.62 4.59
CA SER A 228 18.89 3.86 6.04
C SER A 228 19.66 2.80 6.85
N GLY A 229 20.10 1.72 6.21
CA GLY A 229 20.61 0.55 6.92
C GLY A 229 19.52 -0.24 7.68
N LEU A 230 18.25 0.13 7.52
CA LEU A 230 17.15 -0.52 8.22
C LEU A 230 17.00 -1.96 7.76
N VAL A 231 16.97 -2.86 8.74
CA VAL A 231 16.61 -4.26 8.57
C VAL A 231 15.60 -4.62 9.65
N LEU A 232 14.58 -5.41 9.28
CA LEU A 232 13.51 -5.80 10.20
C LEU A 232 14.03 -6.66 11.36
N ASN A 233 13.57 -6.41 12.58
CA ASN A 233 13.80 -7.27 13.74
C ASN A 233 12.82 -8.47 13.74
N ASP A 234 12.89 -9.36 14.74
CA ASP A 234 12.02 -10.54 14.77
C ASP A 234 10.53 -10.18 14.90
N ASP A 235 10.19 -9.27 15.80
CA ASP A 235 8.81 -8.83 16.04
C ASP A 235 8.21 -8.16 14.79
N GLU A 236 8.99 -7.33 14.10
CA GLU A 236 8.59 -6.67 12.86
C GLU A 236 8.30 -7.69 11.74
N ILE A 237 9.10 -8.77 11.66
CA ILE A 237 8.88 -9.87 10.72
C ILE A 237 7.63 -10.68 11.06
N GLU A 238 7.32 -10.88 12.36
CA GLU A 238 6.08 -11.54 12.75
C GLU A 238 4.83 -10.72 12.38
N GLY A 239 4.96 -9.40 12.26
CA GLY A 239 3.89 -8.55 11.74
C GLY A 239 3.61 -8.75 10.24
N CYS A 240 4.56 -9.30 9.46
CA CYS A 240 4.36 -9.56 8.03
C CYS A 240 3.50 -10.82 7.78
N ALA A 241 2.99 -10.95 6.55
CA ALA A 241 2.27 -12.14 6.12
C ALA A 241 3.14 -13.40 6.23
N GLN A 242 2.52 -14.52 6.60
CA GLN A 242 3.24 -15.76 6.91
C GLN A 242 4.10 -16.26 5.74
N ALA A 243 3.61 -16.13 4.50
CA ALA A 243 4.31 -16.55 3.29
C ALA A 243 5.66 -15.83 3.12
N ASP A 244 5.75 -14.57 3.58
CA ASP A 244 6.92 -13.73 3.36
C ASP A 244 8.00 -13.85 4.44
N ARG A 245 7.64 -14.31 5.64
CA ARG A 245 8.56 -14.31 6.80
C ARG A 245 9.85 -15.09 6.55
N ALA A 246 9.77 -16.18 5.79
CA ALA A 246 10.93 -17.02 5.51
C ALA A 246 12.01 -16.28 4.71
N TRP A 247 11.63 -15.64 3.60
CA TRP A 247 12.57 -14.94 2.75
C TRP A 247 13.06 -13.63 3.39
N ILE A 248 12.21 -12.92 4.14
CA ILE A 248 12.61 -11.71 4.88
C ILE A 248 13.69 -12.06 5.91
N ARG A 249 13.55 -13.18 6.65
CA ARG A 249 14.59 -13.65 7.57
C ARG A 249 15.90 -14.00 6.85
N GLN A 250 15.82 -14.61 5.66
CA GLN A 250 17.00 -14.89 4.84
C GLN A 250 17.70 -13.61 4.38
N TYR A 251 16.94 -12.60 3.93
CA TYR A 251 17.46 -11.30 3.55
C TYR A 251 18.16 -10.60 4.74
N ARG A 252 17.53 -10.58 5.91
CA ARG A 252 18.16 -10.04 7.12
C ARG A 252 19.47 -10.75 7.46
N ALA A 253 19.50 -12.08 7.35
CA ALA A 253 20.70 -12.87 7.62
C ALA A 253 21.83 -12.57 6.63
N SER A 254 21.53 -12.27 5.35
CA SER A 254 22.56 -11.85 4.40
C SER A 254 23.16 -10.49 4.78
N LYS A 255 22.33 -9.49 5.12
CA LYS A 255 22.81 -8.16 5.53
C LYS A 255 23.66 -8.15 6.79
N ARG A 256 23.35 -9.02 7.77
CA ARG A 256 24.19 -9.19 8.98
C ARG A 256 25.55 -9.83 8.72
N ARG A 257 25.71 -10.57 7.61
CA ARG A 257 27.01 -11.12 7.21
C ARG A 257 27.85 -10.04 6.54
N ASP A 258 27.23 -9.25 5.67
CA ASP A 258 27.90 -8.14 4.97
C ASP A 258 28.48 -7.13 5.97
N SER A 259 27.76 -6.83 7.07
CA SER A 259 28.21 -5.88 8.11
C SER A 259 29.33 -6.37 9.03
N LYS A 260 29.77 -7.63 8.91
CA LYS A 260 30.87 -8.21 9.73
C LYS A 260 32.19 -8.30 8.99
N VAL A 261 32.22 -7.89 7.72
CA VAL A 261 33.39 -7.99 6.84
C VAL A 261 34.18 -6.66 6.78
N GLU A 262 33.74 -5.65 7.52
CA GLU A 262 34.45 -4.38 7.74
C GLU A 262 35.23 -4.38 9.06
#